data_AF-A0A9P9GY64-F1
#
_entry.id   AF-A0A9P9GY64-F1
#
_cell.length_a   1.000
_cell.length_b   1.000
_cell.length_c   1.000
_cell.angle_alpha   90.00
_cell.angle_beta   90.00
_cell.angle_gamma   90.00
#
_symmetry.space_group_name_H-M   'P 1'
#
loop_
_entity.id
_entity.type
_entity.pdbx_description
1 polymer ?
#
loop_
_entity_poly.entity_id
_entity_poly.type
_entity_poly.pdbx_seq_one_letter_code
_entity_poly.pdbx_strand_id
1 'polypeptide(L)'
;MAPSRLESPPADTTTSSVQKLKAPKGPSEDPYGHYYPADPNTLSLESNFGPMEPDTIGYLQPTTLDTPLEVMHERFERDGYLFIKGCISKETSLACRRDYFTHMAPSGLLKNGTEPVEGIFSGADTRKYLPPGNLRRLFGLKDDPESDKYVELMISAHEADFYVEFCKNQELRDFVSRFTGWKNPQMLQRTMLRAFVPESELTPVHFDQMYLRAGPPTSLTAWIPIGNVSLEGGGLMYLEGSTDIGKKTEDDFAKNAHNLTDEERISAFNKNMNDGGFLSRDTVAYGKEARRKWLIAEYAAGDVIFHNPYMVHASCKNRDPGNKIRLATDVRFVDPEKPYDKRWMKVYRPLDGL
;
A
#
# COMPACT_ATOMS: atom_id res chain seq x y z
N MET A 1 -42.56 -60.65 -19.80
CA MET A 1 -41.36 -59.96 -20.32
C MET A 1 -40.80 -59.11 -19.19
N ALA A 2 -39.59 -59.44 -18.74
CA ALA A 2 -38.87 -58.82 -17.63
C ALA A 2 -38.04 -57.59 -18.12
N PRO A 3 -37.50 -56.74 -17.24
CA PRO A 3 -37.32 -55.31 -17.46
C PRO A 3 -35.97 -54.93 -18.06
N SER A 4 -35.94 -53.84 -18.85
CA SER A 4 -34.71 -53.20 -19.31
C SER A 4 -34.38 -51.98 -18.43
N ARG A 5 -33.24 -52.10 -17.74
CA ARG A 5 -32.54 -51.05 -16.99
C ARG A 5 -32.12 -49.91 -17.92
N LEU A 6 -32.28 -48.67 -17.45
CA LEU A 6 -31.61 -47.50 -18.03
C LEU A 6 -30.25 -47.34 -17.33
N GLU A 7 -29.18 -47.39 -18.11
CA GLU A 7 -27.80 -47.20 -17.66
C GLU A 7 -27.49 -45.71 -17.43
N SER A 8 -26.80 -45.43 -16.32
CA SER A 8 -26.23 -44.12 -16.00
C SER A 8 -24.90 -43.92 -16.75
N PRO A 9 -24.53 -42.69 -17.14
CA PRO A 9 -23.28 -42.44 -17.85
C PRO A 9 -22.05 -42.63 -16.93
N PRO A 10 -20.87 -42.94 -17.50
CA PRO A 10 -19.69 -43.28 -16.71
C PRO A 10 -19.08 -42.05 -16.04
N ALA A 11 -18.61 -42.24 -14.81
CA ALA A 11 -17.81 -41.28 -14.08
C ALA A 11 -16.39 -41.24 -14.65
N ASP A 12 -16.02 -40.11 -15.26
CA ASP A 12 -14.65 -39.82 -15.66
C ASP A 12 -13.77 -39.70 -14.41
N THR A 13 -12.94 -40.71 -14.20
CA THR A 13 -11.87 -40.74 -13.20
C THR A 13 -10.59 -40.28 -13.84
N THR A 14 -10.45 -38.97 -14.03
CA THR A 14 -9.14 -38.36 -14.30
C THR A 14 -8.38 -38.21 -12.99
N THR A 15 -7.55 -39.21 -12.70
CA THR A 15 -6.52 -39.15 -11.66
C THR A 15 -5.54 -38.03 -11.99
N SER A 16 -5.74 -36.86 -11.37
CA SER A 16 -4.72 -35.83 -11.28
C SER A 16 -3.53 -36.36 -10.49
N SER A 17 -2.37 -36.45 -11.14
CA SER A 17 -1.10 -36.75 -10.50
C SER A 17 -0.73 -35.61 -9.54
N VAL A 18 -1.10 -35.76 -8.27
CA VAL A 18 -0.61 -34.91 -7.19
C VAL A 18 0.91 -35.12 -7.12
N GLN A 19 1.67 -34.18 -7.67
CA GLN A 19 3.10 -34.08 -7.38
C GLN A 19 3.23 -33.85 -5.87
N LYS A 20 3.78 -34.85 -5.16
CA LYS A 20 4.14 -34.73 -3.76
C LYS A 20 5.15 -33.60 -3.61
N LEU A 21 4.69 -32.49 -3.05
CA LEU A 21 5.52 -31.39 -2.58
C LEU A 21 6.61 -31.95 -1.66
N LYS A 22 7.88 -31.61 -1.94
CA LYS A 22 8.99 -31.91 -1.03
C LYS A 22 8.77 -31.13 0.25
N ALA A 23 8.84 -31.83 1.39
CA ALA A 23 8.82 -31.19 2.70
C ALA A 23 10.01 -30.23 2.86
N PRO A 24 9.84 -29.08 3.52
CA PRO A 24 10.92 -28.13 3.74
C PRO A 24 11.99 -28.76 4.63
N LYS A 25 13.25 -28.63 4.22
CA LYS A 25 14.42 -29.10 4.97
C LYS A 25 14.77 -28.08 6.07
N GLY A 26 14.46 -28.41 7.33
CA GLY A 26 15.11 -27.88 8.54
C GLY A 26 15.11 -26.35 8.76
N PRO A 27 15.50 -25.87 9.97
CA PRO A 27 15.38 -24.44 10.33
C PRO A 27 16.57 -23.57 9.88
N SER A 28 17.29 -23.89 8.79
CA SER A 28 18.47 -23.10 8.36
C SER A 28 18.62 -22.88 6.84
N GLU A 29 17.57 -23.08 6.05
CA GLU A 29 17.53 -22.65 4.64
C GLU A 29 16.19 -21.96 4.41
N ASP A 30 16.05 -20.71 4.85
CA ASP A 30 14.94 -19.88 4.40
C ASP A 30 15.38 -19.15 3.11
N PRO A 31 15.03 -19.65 1.91
CA PRO A 31 15.41 -18.97 0.66
C PRO A 31 14.70 -17.61 0.50
N TYR A 32 13.83 -17.23 1.44
CA TYR A 32 12.95 -16.08 1.36
C TYR A 32 13.37 -14.90 2.24
N GLY A 33 14.45 -15.03 3.02
CA GLY A 33 15.16 -13.88 3.60
C GLY A 33 15.47 -14.00 5.09
N HIS A 34 16.64 -13.49 5.48
CA HIS A 34 17.06 -13.30 6.87
C HIS A 34 17.29 -11.82 7.18
N TYR A 35 16.40 -10.96 6.67
CA TYR A 35 16.51 -9.52 6.88
C TYR A 35 15.92 -9.13 8.24
N TYR A 36 16.81 -8.89 9.19
CA TYR A 36 16.53 -8.41 10.55
C TYR A 36 17.49 -7.26 10.87
N PRO A 37 17.25 -6.05 10.31
CA PRO A 37 18.23 -4.96 10.32
C PRO A 37 18.48 -4.38 11.71
N ALA A 38 17.57 -4.58 12.66
CA ALA A 38 17.68 -4.09 14.03
C ALA A 38 16.90 -4.98 15.00
N ASP A 39 17.20 -4.87 16.29
CA ASP A 39 16.31 -5.36 17.34
C ASP A 39 15.13 -4.38 17.47
N PRO A 40 13.86 -4.83 17.34
CA PRO A 40 12.70 -3.96 17.53
C PRO A 40 12.70 -3.19 18.86
N ASN A 41 13.34 -3.71 19.91
CA ASN A 41 13.47 -3.02 21.21
C ASN A 41 14.33 -1.74 21.14
N THR A 42 15.14 -1.59 20.09
CA THR A 42 15.98 -0.41 19.89
C THR A 42 15.31 0.67 19.05
N LEU A 43 14.10 0.41 18.53
CA LEU A 43 13.36 1.33 17.66
C LEU A 43 12.33 2.13 18.45
N SER A 44 12.22 3.42 18.16
CA SER A 44 11.24 4.36 18.70
C SER A 44 10.01 4.45 17.80
N LEU A 45 9.34 3.32 17.59
CA LEU A 45 8.14 3.24 16.75
C LEU A 45 6.89 3.69 17.52
N GLU A 46 6.07 4.50 16.87
CA GLU A 46 4.82 4.99 17.46
C GLU A 46 3.61 4.85 16.52
N SER A 47 2.47 4.58 17.14
CA SER A 47 1.14 4.68 16.55
C SER A 47 0.50 6.04 16.86
N ASN A 48 -0.74 6.25 16.38
CA ASN A 48 -1.56 7.39 16.78
C ASN A 48 -1.92 7.40 18.28
N PHE A 49 -1.83 6.25 18.96
CA PHE A 49 -2.30 6.06 20.34
C PHE A 49 -1.17 5.70 21.32
N GLY A 50 0.09 5.84 20.90
CA GLY A 50 1.27 5.61 21.72
C GLY A 50 2.28 4.66 21.08
N PRO A 51 3.30 4.23 21.84
CA PRO A 51 4.37 3.36 21.35
C PRO A 51 3.86 2.05 20.76
N MET A 52 4.51 1.58 19.71
CA MET A 52 4.32 0.21 19.20
C MET A 52 5.03 -0.77 20.14
N GLU A 53 4.51 -2.00 20.25
CA GLU A 53 5.13 -3.03 21.08
C GLU A 53 6.20 -3.81 20.30
N PRO A 54 7.45 -3.86 20.74
CA PRO A 54 8.54 -4.53 20.02
C PRO A 54 8.25 -5.97 19.58
N ASP A 55 7.61 -6.77 20.44
CA ASP A 55 7.29 -8.18 20.14
C ASP A 55 6.23 -8.34 19.03
N THR A 56 5.48 -7.28 18.73
CA THR A 56 4.50 -7.22 17.64
C THR A 56 5.11 -6.73 16.33
N ILE A 57 6.42 -6.46 16.28
CA ILE A 57 7.11 -5.99 15.08
C ILE A 57 7.86 -7.16 14.41
N GLY A 58 7.78 -7.19 13.08
CA GLY A 58 8.57 -8.04 12.21
C GLY A 58 9.13 -7.23 11.04
N TYR A 59 9.80 -7.91 10.10
CA TYR A 59 10.44 -7.24 8.97
C TYR A 59 9.96 -7.81 7.63
N LEU A 60 9.67 -6.91 6.70
CA LEU A 60 9.44 -7.29 5.31
C LEU A 60 10.74 -7.87 4.75
N GLN A 61 10.63 -9.02 4.09
CA GLN A 61 11.80 -9.65 3.52
C GLN A 61 12.05 -9.09 2.11
N PRO A 62 13.26 -8.59 1.82
CA PRO A 62 13.59 -8.05 0.50
C PRO A 62 13.67 -9.17 -0.54
N THR A 63 13.41 -8.79 -1.79
CA THR A 63 13.52 -9.60 -2.99
C THR A 63 14.37 -8.84 -4.00
N THR A 64 15.37 -9.48 -4.57
CA THR A 64 16.21 -8.90 -5.61
C THR A 64 15.59 -9.09 -6.99
N LEU A 65 15.91 -8.21 -7.93
CA LEU A 65 15.33 -8.27 -9.29
C LEU A 65 15.65 -9.55 -10.06
N ASP A 66 16.77 -10.20 -9.75
CA ASP A 66 17.24 -11.45 -10.34
C ASP A 66 16.65 -12.72 -9.69
N THR A 67 15.82 -12.58 -8.65
CA THR A 67 15.09 -13.70 -8.06
C THR A 67 14.22 -14.38 -9.15
N PRO A 68 14.23 -15.72 -9.27
CA PRO A 68 13.38 -16.43 -10.23
C PRO A 68 11.90 -16.09 -10.07
N LEU A 69 11.17 -16.01 -11.18
CA LEU A 69 9.77 -15.55 -11.17
C LEU A 69 8.87 -16.48 -10.35
N GLU A 70 9.13 -17.78 -10.40
CA GLU A 70 8.42 -18.80 -9.64
C GLU A 70 8.57 -18.56 -8.13
N VAL A 71 9.77 -18.19 -7.68
CA VAL A 71 10.04 -17.83 -6.28
C VAL A 71 9.35 -16.53 -5.90
N MET A 72 9.32 -15.54 -6.80
CA MET A 72 8.57 -14.30 -6.58
C MET A 72 7.06 -14.58 -6.41
N HIS A 73 6.48 -15.45 -7.23
CA HIS A 73 5.07 -15.86 -7.12
C HIS A 73 4.79 -16.61 -5.84
N GLU A 74 5.63 -17.57 -5.46
CA GLU A 74 5.49 -18.29 -4.19
C GLU A 74 5.49 -17.34 -2.99
N ARG A 75 6.39 -16.34 -2.97
CA ARG A 75 6.43 -15.32 -1.92
C ARG A 75 5.17 -14.47 -1.90
N PHE A 76 4.74 -13.98 -3.07
CA PHE A 76 3.57 -13.12 -3.16
C PHE A 76 2.29 -13.84 -2.73
N GLU A 77 2.11 -15.11 -3.11
CA GLU A 77 0.96 -15.91 -2.68
C GLU A 77 0.98 -16.24 -1.18
N ARG A 78 2.17 -16.54 -0.63
CA ARG A 78 2.32 -16.84 0.80
C ARG A 78 2.14 -15.60 1.67
N ASP A 79 2.80 -14.50 1.31
CA ASP A 79 2.95 -13.33 2.18
C ASP A 79 1.97 -12.19 1.85
N GLY A 80 1.40 -12.22 0.64
CA GLY A 80 0.52 -11.16 0.11
C GLY A 80 1.24 -9.93 -0.41
N TYR A 81 2.57 -9.90 -0.34
CA TYR A 81 3.41 -8.81 -0.82
C TYR A 81 4.71 -9.33 -1.47
N LEU A 82 5.39 -8.43 -2.18
CA LEU A 82 6.74 -8.61 -2.71
C LEU A 82 7.51 -7.29 -2.59
N PHE A 83 8.55 -7.27 -1.73
CA PHE A 83 9.39 -6.09 -1.53
C PHE A 83 10.61 -6.14 -2.46
N ILE A 84 10.54 -5.45 -3.60
CA ILE A 84 11.57 -5.47 -4.64
C ILE A 84 12.57 -4.33 -4.42
N LYS A 85 13.84 -4.69 -4.25
CA LYS A 85 14.93 -3.72 -4.11
C LYS A 85 15.36 -3.17 -5.47
N GLY A 86 15.46 -1.85 -5.58
CA GLY A 86 15.93 -1.19 -6.81
C GLY A 86 15.11 -1.50 -8.06
N CYS A 87 13.78 -1.64 -7.92
CA CYS A 87 12.86 -1.89 -9.04
C CYS A 87 12.85 -0.78 -10.10
N ILE A 88 13.08 0.46 -9.68
CA ILE A 88 13.24 1.62 -10.56
C ILE A 88 14.56 2.32 -10.28
N SER A 89 15.05 3.10 -11.23
CA SER A 89 16.26 3.91 -11.06
C SER A 89 16.16 4.82 -9.82
N LYS A 90 17.23 4.77 -9.01
CA LYS A 90 17.42 5.66 -7.86
C LYS A 90 17.39 7.13 -8.28
N GLU A 91 18.01 7.47 -9.41
CA GLU A 91 18.05 8.82 -9.96
C GLU A 91 16.65 9.30 -10.36
N THR A 92 15.84 8.44 -10.98
CA THR A 92 14.44 8.76 -11.31
C THR A 92 13.62 9.02 -10.05
N SER A 93 13.78 8.20 -9.00
CA SER A 93 13.12 8.40 -7.71
C SER A 93 13.54 9.73 -7.06
N LEU A 94 14.83 10.04 -7.01
CA LEU A 94 15.34 11.27 -6.40
C LEU A 94 15.03 12.53 -7.23
N ALA A 95 14.94 12.42 -8.55
CA ALA A 95 14.49 13.50 -9.41
C ALA A 95 13.03 13.88 -9.11
N CYS A 96 12.12 12.90 -9.10
CA CYS A 96 10.73 13.12 -8.72
C CYS A 96 10.62 13.69 -7.29
N ARG A 97 11.46 13.23 -6.36
CA ARG A 97 11.51 13.77 -4.99
C ARG A 97 11.85 15.26 -4.98
N ARG A 98 12.92 15.65 -5.70
CA ARG A 98 13.37 17.04 -5.80
C ARG A 98 12.28 17.93 -6.36
N ASP A 99 11.65 17.49 -7.46
CA ASP A 99 10.65 18.27 -8.17
C ASP A 99 9.36 18.41 -7.34
N TYR A 100 8.93 17.33 -6.67
CA TYR A 100 7.82 17.39 -5.72
C TYR A 100 8.07 18.41 -4.61
N PHE A 101 9.22 18.34 -3.93
CA PHE A 101 9.49 19.26 -2.83
C PHE A 101 9.75 20.69 -3.31
N THR A 102 10.25 20.88 -4.53
CA THR A 102 10.32 22.21 -5.16
C THR A 102 8.92 22.76 -5.41
N HIS A 103 8.00 21.94 -5.93
CA HIS A 103 6.59 22.28 -6.10
C HIS A 103 5.90 22.63 -4.78
N MET A 104 6.23 21.92 -3.70
CA MET A 104 5.67 22.16 -2.36
C MET A 104 6.33 23.31 -1.59
N ALA A 105 7.50 23.81 -2.02
CA ALA A 105 8.25 24.82 -1.28
C ALA A 105 7.43 26.09 -0.92
N PRO A 106 6.53 26.61 -1.77
CA PRO A 106 5.73 27.79 -1.44
C PRO A 106 4.73 27.59 -0.28
N SER A 107 4.47 26.35 0.18
CA SER A 107 3.62 26.11 1.36
C SER A 107 4.35 26.22 2.69
N GLY A 108 5.66 26.52 2.69
CA GLY A 108 6.49 26.53 3.91
C GLY A 108 6.71 25.13 4.52
N LEU A 109 6.50 24.06 3.74
CA LEU A 109 6.67 22.68 4.19
C LEU A 109 8.12 22.34 4.56
N LEU A 110 9.07 22.94 3.83
CA LEU A 110 10.49 22.63 3.93
C LEU A 110 11.22 23.55 4.90
N LYS A 111 12.26 23.02 5.55
CA LYS A 111 13.21 23.82 6.32
C LYS A 111 13.98 24.76 5.37
N ASN A 112 14.09 26.03 5.78
CA ASN A 112 14.87 27.01 5.02
C ASN A 112 16.35 26.62 4.98
N GLY A 113 16.98 26.79 3.81
CA GLY A 113 18.40 26.53 3.60
C GLY A 113 18.78 25.06 3.39
N THR A 114 17.81 24.15 3.22
CA THR A 114 18.04 22.75 2.81
C THR A 114 17.65 22.54 1.36
N GLU A 115 18.26 21.56 0.70
CA GLU A 115 17.93 21.22 -0.69
C GLU A 115 16.57 20.51 -0.75
N PRO A 116 15.69 20.80 -1.75
CA PRO A 116 14.37 20.19 -1.84
C PRO A 116 14.39 18.65 -1.80
N VAL A 117 15.39 18.03 -2.43
CA VAL A 117 15.54 16.56 -2.45
C VAL A 117 15.75 15.95 -1.06
N GLU A 118 16.29 16.72 -0.09
CA GLU A 118 16.44 16.23 1.29
C GLU A 118 15.07 16.09 1.95
N GLY A 119 14.12 16.97 1.62
CA GLY A 119 12.77 16.97 2.16
C GLY A 119 12.76 17.13 3.68
N ILE A 120 13.59 18.02 4.23
CA ILE A 120 13.65 18.27 5.67
C ILE A 120 12.45 19.10 6.09
N PHE A 121 11.70 18.64 7.08
CA PHE A 121 10.51 19.31 7.55
C PHE A 121 10.84 20.65 8.21
N SER A 122 9.99 21.66 7.97
CA SER A 122 10.16 23.01 8.53
C SER A 122 10.05 23.07 10.05
N GLY A 123 9.42 22.07 10.68
CA GLY A 123 9.14 22.05 12.12
C GLY A 123 7.93 22.89 12.50
N ALA A 124 7.18 23.40 11.52
CA ALA A 124 5.92 24.10 11.76
C ALA A 124 4.82 23.15 12.27
N ASP A 125 3.68 23.72 12.68
CA ASP A 125 2.54 22.94 13.16
C ASP A 125 2.10 21.90 12.11
N THR A 126 2.17 20.62 12.48
CA THR A 126 1.89 19.50 11.58
C THR A 126 0.45 19.49 11.07
N ARG A 127 -0.48 20.14 11.79
CA ARG A 127 -1.89 20.29 11.37
C ARG A 127 -2.05 21.10 10.08
N LYS A 128 -1.04 21.88 9.68
CA LYS A 128 -1.00 22.59 8.39
C LYS A 128 -0.83 21.64 7.21
N TYR A 129 -0.15 20.51 7.42
CA TYR A 129 0.34 19.63 6.35
C TYR A 129 -0.45 18.32 6.25
N LEU A 130 -1.72 18.33 6.63
CA LEU A 130 -2.61 17.19 6.47
C LEU A 130 -3.20 17.15 5.05
N PRO A 131 -3.20 15.97 4.40
CA PRO A 131 -3.80 15.80 3.08
C PRO A 131 -5.32 16.01 3.11
N PRO A 132 -5.97 16.35 1.99
CA PRO A 132 -7.43 16.43 1.94
C PRO A 132 -8.09 15.12 2.37
N GLY A 133 -9.21 15.23 3.10
CA GLY A 133 -9.99 14.10 3.57
C GLY A 133 -10.36 14.21 5.04
N ASN A 134 -10.79 13.09 5.63
CA ASN A 134 -11.34 13.06 6.98
C ASN A 134 -10.35 13.46 8.07
N LEU A 135 -9.07 13.11 7.93
CA LEU A 135 -8.06 13.52 8.92
C LEU A 135 -7.89 15.05 8.96
N ARG A 136 -7.81 15.72 7.80
CA ARG A 136 -7.79 17.19 7.76
C ARG A 136 -9.10 17.80 8.26
N ARG A 137 -10.26 17.20 7.95
CA ARG A 137 -11.56 17.64 8.50
C ARG A 137 -11.57 17.62 10.03
N LEU A 138 -10.97 16.60 10.64
CA LEU A 138 -10.96 16.39 12.08
C LEU A 138 -9.86 17.19 12.80
N PHE A 139 -8.67 17.27 12.22
CA PHE A 139 -7.46 17.74 12.91
C PHE A 139 -6.75 18.91 12.23
N GLY A 140 -7.12 19.23 10.99
CA GLY A 140 -6.53 20.34 10.23
C GLY A 140 -6.92 21.70 10.79
N LEU A 141 -6.08 22.70 10.50
CA LEU A 141 -6.40 24.08 10.81
C LEU A 141 -7.54 24.60 9.93
N LYS A 142 -8.43 25.40 10.51
CA LYS A 142 -9.51 26.10 9.80
C LYS A 142 -9.04 27.51 9.46
N ASP A 143 -9.41 27.98 8.27
CA ASP A 143 -9.17 29.35 7.80
C ASP A 143 -7.68 29.78 7.88
N ASP A 144 -6.78 28.85 7.57
CA ASP A 144 -5.32 29.06 7.59
C ASP A 144 -4.75 29.08 6.15
N PRO A 145 -4.32 30.24 5.62
CA PRO A 145 -3.89 30.37 4.23
C PRO A 145 -2.68 29.50 3.85
N GLU A 146 -1.76 29.22 4.78
CA GLU A 146 -0.59 28.38 4.50
C GLU A 146 -0.98 26.90 4.40
N SER A 147 -1.85 26.46 5.31
CA SER A 147 -2.48 25.14 5.28
C SER A 147 -3.28 24.94 4.00
N ASP A 148 -4.01 25.95 3.54
CA ASP A 148 -4.78 25.88 2.29
C ASP A 148 -3.87 25.86 1.06
N LYS A 149 -2.77 26.64 1.08
CA LYS A 149 -1.76 26.59 0.03
C LYS A 149 -1.08 25.22 -0.07
N TYR A 150 -0.81 24.56 1.05
CA TYR A 150 -0.31 23.19 1.07
C TYR A 150 -1.26 22.23 0.34
N VAL A 151 -2.57 22.33 0.61
CA VAL A 151 -3.57 21.47 -0.04
C VAL A 151 -3.67 21.74 -1.54
N GLU A 152 -3.69 23.01 -1.95
CA GLU A 152 -3.69 23.39 -3.37
C GLU A 152 -2.50 22.76 -4.12
N LEU A 153 -1.30 22.86 -3.53
CA LEU A 153 -0.07 22.31 -4.12
C LEU A 153 -0.06 20.77 -4.12
N MET A 154 -0.52 20.14 -3.04
CA MET A 154 -0.63 18.69 -2.95
C MET A 154 -1.61 18.13 -4.00
N ILE A 155 -2.77 18.77 -4.19
CA ILE A 155 -3.75 18.36 -5.20
C ILE A 155 -3.16 18.51 -6.60
N SER A 156 -2.59 19.68 -6.91
CA SER A 156 -2.00 19.93 -8.23
C SER A 156 -0.79 19.04 -8.54
N ALA A 157 -0.06 18.56 -7.52
CA ALA A 157 1.06 17.64 -7.70
C ALA A 157 0.65 16.30 -8.34
N HIS A 158 -0.62 15.88 -8.23
CA HIS A 158 -1.11 14.65 -8.87
C HIS A 158 -1.20 14.76 -10.41
N GLU A 159 -1.11 15.98 -10.95
CA GLU A 159 -1.15 16.26 -12.40
C GLU A 159 0.10 16.96 -12.90
N ALA A 160 1.02 17.31 -12.00
CA ALA A 160 2.26 17.96 -12.38
C ALA A 160 3.11 17.03 -13.26
N ASP A 161 3.72 17.60 -14.30
CA ASP A 161 4.46 16.85 -15.32
C ASP A 161 5.52 15.93 -14.70
N PHE A 162 6.27 16.40 -13.70
CA PHE A 162 7.29 15.58 -13.02
C PHE A 162 6.72 14.27 -12.47
N TYR A 163 5.48 14.31 -11.95
CA TYR A 163 4.85 13.17 -11.32
C TYR A 163 4.15 12.27 -12.33
N VAL A 164 3.48 12.87 -13.33
CA VAL A 164 2.85 12.11 -14.42
C VAL A 164 3.90 11.35 -15.22
N GLU A 165 5.05 11.96 -15.50
CA GLU A 165 6.19 11.28 -16.15
C GLU A 165 6.80 10.21 -15.25
N PHE A 166 6.92 10.45 -13.94
CA PHE A 166 7.34 9.41 -12.98
C PHE A 166 6.42 8.19 -13.01
N CYS A 167 5.10 8.38 -13.08
CA CYS A 167 4.11 7.29 -13.19
C CYS A 167 4.14 6.55 -14.54
N LYS A 168 4.83 7.10 -15.54
CA LYS A 168 5.09 6.43 -16.83
C LYS A 168 6.37 5.58 -16.81
N ASN A 169 7.07 5.48 -15.68
CA ASN A 169 8.34 4.74 -15.57
C ASN A 169 8.24 3.34 -16.20
N GLN A 170 9.14 3.09 -17.16
CA GLN A 170 9.13 1.87 -17.97
C GLN A 170 9.63 0.66 -17.18
N GLU A 171 10.62 0.82 -16.30
CA GLU A 171 11.18 -0.26 -15.48
C GLU A 171 10.10 -0.88 -14.57
N LEU A 172 9.25 -0.03 -13.98
CA LEU A 172 8.10 -0.45 -13.19
C LEU A 172 7.08 -1.22 -14.04
N ARG A 173 6.75 -0.71 -15.24
CA ARG A 173 5.79 -1.35 -16.15
C ARG A 173 6.31 -2.69 -16.66
N ASP A 174 7.59 -2.77 -16.98
CA ASP A 174 8.25 -4.00 -17.42
C ASP A 174 8.28 -5.02 -16.30
N PHE A 175 8.57 -4.60 -15.06
CA PHE A 175 8.47 -5.47 -13.89
C PHE A 175 7.05 -6.01 -13.72
N VAL A 176 6.04 -5.14 -13.74
CA VAL A 176 4.64 -5.55 -13.59
C VAL A 176 4.24 -6.51 -14.70
N SER A 177 4.55 -6.20 -15.97
CA SER A 177 4.23 -7.08 -17.10
C SER A 177 4.88 -8.45 -16.95
N ARG A 178 6.17 -8.50 -16.59
CA ARG A 178 6.89 -9.75 -16.33
C ARG A 178 6.32 -10.52 -15.16
N PHE A 179 6.01 -9.84 -14.06
CA PHE A 179 5.53 -10.47 -12.83
C PHE A 179 4.12 -11.03 -12.99
N THR A 180 3.21 -10.31 -13.64
CA THR A 180 1.81 -10.74 -13.78
C THR A 180 1.53 -11.56 -15.04
N GLY A 181 2.43 -11.49 -16.04
CA GLY A 181 2.18 -12.02 -17.38
C GLY A 181 1.21 -11.17 -18.21
N TRP A 182 0.78 -10.01 -17.71
CA TRP A 182 -0.10 -9.10 -18.47
C TRP A 182 0.69 -8.44 -19.59
N LYS A 183 0.22 -8.60 -20.83
CA LYS A 183 0.89 -8.02 -22.01
C LYS A 183 0.89 -6.48 -21.98
N ASN A 184 -0.22 -5.89 -21.54
CA ASN A 184 -0.41 -4.43 -21.51
C ASN A 184 -1.01 -4.02 -20.15
N PRO A 185 -0.25 -4.05 -19.04
CA PRO A 185 -0.79 -3.69 -17.74
C PRO A 185 -1.31 -2.24 -17.75
N GLN A 186 -2.59 -2.05 -17.42
CA GLN A 186 -3.20 -0.73 -17.32
C GLN A 186 -2.98 -0.19 -15.91
N MET A 187 -2.29 0.93 -15.81
CA MET A 187 -2.21 1.68 -14.55
C MET A 187 -3.49 2.51 -14.37
N LEU A 188 -4.11 2.44 -13.20
CA LEU A 188 -5.24 3.31 -12.85
C LEU A 188 -4.77 4.77 -12.80
N GLN A 189 -5.61 5.70 -13.24
CA GLN A 189 -5.24 7.12 -13.30
C GLN A 189 -5.27 7.80 -11.93
N ARG A 190 -6.13 7.34 -11.02
CA ARG A 190 -6.12 7.78 -9.63
C ARG A 190 -4.94 7.13 -8.92
N THR A 191 -4.02 7.97 -8.49
CA THR A 191 -2.87 7.60 -7.68
C THR A 191 -2.96 8.31 -6.33
N MET A 192 -2.20 7.84 -5.34
CA MET A 192 -2.15 8.50 -4.03
C MET A 192 -0.73 8.99 -3.75
N LEU A 193 -0.40 10.20 -4.19
CA LEU A 193 0.86 10.87 -3.88
C LEU A 193 0.77 11.57 -2.53
N ARG A 194 1.56 11.12 -1.55
CA ARG A 194 1.44 11.61 -0.17
C ARG A 194 2.79 11.91 0.47
N ALA A 195 2.90 13.11 1.02
CA ALA A 195 3.94 13.49 1.97
C ALA A 195 3.43 13.29 3.41
N PHE A 196 4.26 12.70 4.26
CA PHE A 196 4.00 12.54 5.69
C PHE A 196 5.11 13.23 6.47
N VAL A 197 4.74 14.33 7.11
CA VAL A 197 5.66 15.10 7.96
C VAL A 197 5.88 14.37 9.29
N PRO A 198 7.00 14.62 9.98
CA PRO A 198 7.21 14.15 11.34
C PRO A 198 6.02 14.47 12.25
N GLU A 199 5.65 13.56 13.15
CA GLU A 199 4.51 13.70 14.07
C GLU A 199 3.10 13.87 13.47
N SER A 200 2.91 13.68 12.17
CA SER A 200 1.56 13.72 11.58
C SER A 200 0.72 12.50 11.93
N GLU A 201 -0.60 12.62 11.69
CA GLU A 201 -1.50 11.47 11.66
C GLU A 201 -1.07 10.41 10.63
N LEU A 202 -1.42 9.16 10.91
CA LEU A 202 -1.02 7.97 10.15
C LEU A 202 -1.98 7.63 9.02
N THR A 203 -1.48 6.82 8.09
CA THR A 203 -2.36 5.98 7.28
C THR A 203 -3.04 4.96 8.21
N PRO A 204 -4.38 4.99 8.34
CA PRO A 204 -5.10 4.04 9.19
C PRO A 204 -5.06 2.63 8.62
N VAL A 205 -5.40 1.63 9.43
CA VAL A 205 -5.44 0.22 9.04
C VAL A 205 -6.52 0.00 7.99
N HIS A 206 -6.14 -0.51 6.82
CA HIS A 206 -7.06 -0.84 5.74
C HIS A 206 -6.45 -1.85 4.76
N PHE A 207 -7.20 -2.24 3.73
CA PHE A 207 -6.70 -2.90 2.54
C PHE A 207 -7.35 -2.27 1.30
N ASP A 208 -6.66 -2.32 0.16
CA ASP A 208 -7.01 -1.53 -1.02
C ASP A 208 -8.38 -1.89 -1.63
N GLN A 209 -8.78 -3.17 -1.58
CA GLN A 209 -10.04 -3.62 -2.19
C GLN A 209 -11.27 -2.90 -1.62
N MET A 210 -11.21 -2.39 -0.38
CA MET A 210 -12.31 -1.62 0.23
C MET A 210 -12.71 -0.41 -0.63
N TYR A 211 -11.77 0.19 -1.36
CA TYR A 211 -12.00 1.36 -2.22
C TYR A 211 -12.19 1.02 -3.70
N LEU A 212 -11.92 -0.23 -4.09
CA LEU A 212 -11.93 -0.73 -5.48
C LEU A 212 -13.10 -1.70 -5.75
N ARG A 213 -14.16 -1.64 -4.93
CA ARG A 213 -15.28 -2.59 -4.94
C ARG A 213 -16.16 -2.57 -6.21
N ALA A 214 -16.02 -1.60 -7.12
CA ALA A 214 -16.72 -1.67 -8.41
C ALA A 214 -16.00 -2.56 -9.43
N GLY A 215 -14.87 -3.17 -9.05
CA GLY A 215 -14.19 -4.21 -9.80
C GLY A 215 -13.84 -5.42 -8.92
N PRO A 216 -13.51 -6.55 -9.55
CA PRO A 216 -13.00 -7.71 -8.83
C PRO A 216 -11.61 -7.42 -8.21
N PRO A 217 -11.25 -8.13 -7.13
CA PRO A 217 -10.01 -7.97 -6.37
C PRO A 217 -8.80 -8.52 -7.13
N THR A 218 -8.46 -7.86 -8.23
CA THR A 218 -7.45 -8.31 -9.21
C THR A 218 -6.33 -7.30 -9.43
N SER A 219 -6.39 -6.13 -8.78
CA SER A 219 -5.36 -5.11 -8.91
C SER A 219 -4.05 -5.54 -8.25
N LEU A 220 -2.94 -5.14 -8.85
CA LEU A 220 -1.62 -5.17 -8.21
C LEU A 220 -1.26 -3.75 -7.80
N THR A 221 -1.18 -3.47 -6.51
CA THR A 221 -0.74 -2.17 -6.02
C THR A 221 0.78 -2.17 -5.91
N ALA A 222 1.41 -1.09 -6.39
CA ALA A 222 2.81 -0.79 -6.18
C ALA A 222 2.91 0.46 -5.28
N TRP A 223 3.40 0.26 -4.06
CA TRP A 223 3.78 1.35 -3.16
C TRP A 223 5.25 1.70 -3.40
N ILE A 224 5.48 2.96 -3.75
CA ILE A 224 6.79 3.45 -4.20
C ILE A 224 7.25 4.56 -3.23
N PRO A 225 8.25 4.30 -2.37
CA PRO A 225 8.93 5.35 -1.64
C PRO A 225 9.71 6.23 -2.63
N ILE A 226 9.44 7.53 -2.59
CA ILE A 226 10.10 8.53 -3.43
C ILE A 226 11.21 9.16 -2.57
N GLY A 227 12.33 8.45 -2.49
CA GLY A 227 13.43 8.72 -1.55
C GLY A 227 13.65 7.59 -0.55
N ASN A 228 14.66 7.76 0.30
CA ASN A 228 14.91 6.83 1.40
C ASN A 228 13.91 7.04 2.54
N VAL A 229 13.57 5.96 3.25
CA VAL A 229 12.74 5.98 4.46
C VAL A 229 13.39 5.05 5.48
N SER A 230 13.77 5.59 6.63
CA SER A 230 14.32 4.82 7.75
C SER A 230 13.25 3.92 8.39
N LEU A 231 13.66 2.97 9.24
CA LEU A 231 12.73 2.13 10.01
C LEU A 231 11.73 2.96 10.86
N GLU A 232 12.18 4.12 11.32
CA GLU A 232 11.39 5.06 12.14
C GLU A 232 10.75 6.17 11.30
N GLY A 233 11.03 6.24 9.99
CA GLY A 233 10.56 7.29 9.08
C GLY A 233 9.10 7.15 8.63
N GLY A 234 8.33 6.27 9.28
CA GLY A 234 6.90 6.09 9.01
C GLY A 234 6.60 5.45 7.65
N GLY A 235 7.45 4.54 7.18
CA GLY A 235 7.19 3.72 5.99
C GLY A 235 5.87 2.94 6.08
N LEU A 236 5.36 2.50 4.93
CA LEU A 236 4.19 1.61 4.93
C LEU A 236 4.57 0.29 5.62
N MET A 237 3.68 -0.19 6.47
CA MET A 237 3.82 -1.46 7.20
C MET A 237 2.65 -2.39 6.88
N TYR A 238 2.91 -3.69 6.93
CA TYR A 238 1.95 -4.71 6.51
C TYR A 238 1.70 -5.68 7.64
N LEU A 239 0.46 -6.08 7.85
CA LEU A 239 0.13 -7.06 8.87
C LEU A 239 0.45 -8.46 8.34
N GLU A 240 1.34 -9.18 9.03
CA GLU A 240 1.84 -10.49 8.64
C GLU A 240 0.70 -11.48 8.29
N GLY A 241 0.77 -12.07 7.09
CA GLY A 241 -0.16 -13.11 6.65
C GLY A 241 -1.63 -12.68 6.62
N SER A 242 -1.93 -11.39 6.41
CA SER A 242 -3.28 -10.81 6.57
C SER A 242 -4.18 -10.83 5.33
N THR A 243 -3.74 -11.48 4.24
CA THR A 243 -4.58 -11.64 3.05
C THR A 243 -5.88 -12.40 3.35
N ASP A 244 -5.85 -13.34 4.30
CA ASP A 244 -7.03 -14.05 4.78
C ASP A 244 -8.02 -13.13 5.52
N ILE A 245 -7.53 -12.20 6.32
CA ILE A 245 -8.32 -11.17 7.02
C ILE A 245 -9.02 -10.26 6.01
N GLY A 246 -8.31 -9.77 5.00
CA GLY A 246 -8.90 -8.93 3.95
C GLY A 246 -10.00 -9.66 3.17
N LYS A 247 -9.74 -10.91 2.75
CA LYS A 247 -10.74 -11.76 2.07
C LYS A 247 -11.99 -11.98 2.92
N LYS A 248 -11.80 -12.40 4.17
CA LYS A 248 -12.90 -12.61 5.11
C LYS A 248 -13.71 -11.33 5.34
N THR A 249 -13.04 -10.19 5.46
CA THR A 249 -13.69 -8.89 5.66
C THR A 249 -14.59 -8.52 4.49
N GLU A 250 -14.13 -8.72 3.25
CA GLU A 250 -14.97 -8.48 2.06
C GLU A 250 -16.11 -9.49 1.93
N ASP A 251 -15.89 -10.76 2.22
CA ASP A 251 -16.95 -11.79 2.22
C ASP A 251 -18.05 -11.44 3.23
N ASP A 252 -17.67 -11.00 4.43
CA ASP A 252 -18.60 -10.60 5.47
C ASP A 252 -19.32 -9.29 5.11
N PHE A 253 -18.62 -8.32 4.49
CA PHE A 253 -19.25 -7.12 3.96
C PHE A 253 -20.32 -7.49 2.91
N ALA A 254 -19.98 -8.34 1.94
CA ALA A 254 -20.89 -8.76 0.88
C ALA A 254 -22.16 -9.46 1.41
N LYS A 255 -22.02 -10.36 2.40
CA LYS A 255 -23.16 -11.03 3.05
C LYS A 255 -24.09 -10.05 3.78
N ASN A 256 -23.53 -8.98 4.34
CA ASN A 256 -24.26 -7.99 5.13
C ASN A 256 -24.73 -6.77 4.32
N ALA A 257 -24.47 -6.73 3.01
CA ALA A 257 -24.77 -5.59 2.14
C ALA A 257 -26.22 -5.54 1.58
N HIS A 258 -27.12 -6.38 2.10
CA HIS A 258 -28.51 -6.47 1.63
C HIS A 258 -29.31 -5.18 1.85
N ASN A 259 -28.89 -4.34 2.79
CA ASN A 259 -29.50 -3.06 3.13
C ASN A 259 -28.91 -1.87 2.37
N LEU A 260 -27.96 -2.10 1.45
CA LEU A 260 -27.25 -1.07 0.68
C LEU A 260 -27.75 -1.01 -0.77
N THR A 261 -27.77 0.19 -1.36
CA THR A 261 -27.90 0.34 -2.83
C THR A 261 -26.62 -0.12 -3.54
N ASP A 262 -26.67 -0.33 -4.86
CA ASP A 262 -25.49 -0.74 -5.62
C ASP A 262 -24.36 0.30 -5.52
N GLU A 263 -24.69 1.60 -5.51
CA GLU A 263 -23.72 2.69 -5.31
C GLU A 263 -23.09 2.66 -3.91
N GLU A 264 -23.89 2.39 -2.87
CA GLU A 264 -23.40 2.28 -1.49
C GLU A 264 -22.48 1.06 -1.31
N ARG A 265 -22.79 -0.07 -1.98
CA ARG A 265 -21.99 -1.31 -1.90
C ARG A 265 -20.57 -1.13 -2.42
N ILE A 266 -20.40 -0.32 -3.46
CA ILE A 266 -19.09 -0.07 -4.05
C ILE A 266 -18.32 1.06 -3.37
N SER A 267 -18.93 1.77 -2.41
CA SER A 267 -18.29 2.85 -1.65
C SER A 267 -17.61 2.31 -0.39
N ALA A 268 -16.41 2.80 -0.08
CA ALA A 268 -15.80 2.59 1.23
C ALA A 268 -16.42 3.48 2.33
N PHE A 269 -17.21 4.47 1.93
CA PHE A 269 -17.88 5.45 2.79
C PHE A 269 -19.39 5.18 2.76
N ASN A 270 -19.80 4.11 3.44
CA ASN A 270 -21.20 3.72 3.57
C ASN A 270 -21.54 3.40 5.04
N LYS A 271 -22.83 3.27 5.35
CA LYS A 271 -23.33 3.07 6.72
C LYS A 271 -22.87 1.76 7.40
N ASN A 272 -22.35 0.79 6.66
CA ASN A 272 -21.83 -0.46 7.18
C ASN A 272 -20.30 -0.42 7.38
N MET A 273 -19.63 0.72 7.11
CA MET A 273 -18.18 0.92 7.28
C MET A 273 -17.92 1.93 8.40
N ASN A 274 -16.73 1.87 9.01
CA ASN A 274 -16.32 2.91 9.97
C ASN A 274 -16.31 4.29 9.32
N ASP A 275 -16.64 5.31 10.11
CA ASP A 275 -16.48 6.70 9.71
C ASP A 275 -15.00 6.96 9.38
N GLY A 276 -14.71 7.23 8.11
CA GLY A 276 -13.35 7.35 7.60
C GLY A 276 -12.92 6.31 6.56
N GLY A 277 -13.68 5.22 6.38
CA GLY A 277 -13.41 4.21 5.35
C GLY A 277 -12.16 3.38 5.63
N PHE A 278 -11.90 3.01 6.89
CA PHE A 278 -10.77 2.17 7.32
C PHE A 278 -11.21 1.16 8.38
N LEU A 279 -10.40 0.15 8.67
CA LEU A 279 -10.68 -0.87 9.68
C LEU A 279 -10.40 -0.40 11.11
N SER A 280 -9.30 0.34 11.31
CA SER A 280 -8.91 0.87 12.62
C SER A 280 -7.95 2.06 12.46
N ARG A 281 -7.92 2.98 13.45
CA ARG A 281 -6.83 3.95 13.61
C ARG A 281 -5.75 3.48 14.57
N ASP A 282 -6.05 2.46 15.38
CA ASP A 282 -5.18 1.90 16.40
C ASP A 282 -4.49 0.65 15.85
N THR A 283 -3.26 0.84 15.38
CA THR A 283 -2.42 -0.22 14.81
C THR A 283 -1.99 -1.22 15.88
N VAL A 284 -1.77 -0.76 17.13
CA VAL A 284 -1.33 -1.62 18.24
C VAL A 284 -2.46 -2.58 18.62
N ALA A 285 -3.66 -2.05 18.90
CA ALA A 285 -4.80 -2.87 19.25
C ALA A 285 -5.17 -3.84 18.11
N TYR A 286 -5.16 -3.37 16.86
CA TYR A 286 -5.52 -4.19 15.71
C TYR A 286 -4.54 -5.37 15.52
N GLY A 287 -3.23 -5.13 15.59
CA GLY A 287 -2.23 -6.19 15.46
C GLY A 287 -2.33 -7.25 16.56
N LYS A 288 -2.58 -6.80 17.81
CA LYS A 288 -2.81 -7.69 18.96
C LYS A 288 -4.06 -8.55 18.80
N GLU A 289 -5.18 -7.95 18.41
CA GLU A 289 -6.44 -8.66 18.20
C GLU A 289 -6.29 -9.71 17.10
N ALA A 290 -5.64 -9.34 16.00
CA ALA A 290 -5.33 -10.25 14.91
C ALA A 290 -4.26 -11.31 15.28
N ARG A 291 -3.48 -11.09 16.35
CA ARG A 291 -2.33 -11.91 16.76
C ARG A 291 -1.31 -12.07 15.63
N ARG A 292 -1.01 -10.97 14.95
CA ARG A 292 -0.06 -10.90 13.83
C ARG A 292 0.93 -9.77 14.07
N LYS A 293 2.12 -9.89 13.49
CA LYS A 293 3.14 -8.85 13.54
C LYS A 293 2.92 -7.79 12.47
N TRP A 294 3.28 -6.55 12.78
CA TRP A 294 3.45 -5.48 11.79
C TRP A 294 4.84 -5.58 11.18
N LEU A 295 4.89 -5.86 9.89
CA LEU A 295 6.11 -5.98 9.10
C LEU A 295 6.54 -4.60 8.59
N ILE A 296 7.75 -4.18 8.97
CA ILE A 296 8.36 -2.91 8.56
C ILE A 296 9.63 -3.16 7.73
N ALA A 297 10.15 -2.13 7.06
CA ALA A 297 11.45 -2.18 6.42
C ALA A 297 12.08 -0.79 6.31
N GLU A 298 13.39 -0.77 6.12
CA GLU A 298 14.07 0.39 5.56
C GLU A 298 13.93 0.38 4.04
N TYR A 299 13.60 1.54 3.50
CA TYR A 299 13.41 1.74 2.08
C TYR A 299 14.49 2.64 1.51
N ALA A 300 15.02 2.27 0.36
CA ALA A 300 15.91 3.08 -0.45
C ALA A 300 15.15 3.64 -1.65
N ALA A 301 15.59 4.81 -2.12
CA ALA A 301 15.16 5.34 -3.41
C ALA A 301 15.40 4.30 -4.52
N GLY A 302 14.33 3.93 -5.22
CA GLY A 302 14.33 2.89 -6.25
C GLY A 302 13.62 1.60 -5.85
N ASP A 303 13.39 1.39 -4.55
CA ASP A 303 12.61 0.23 -4.09
C ASP A 303 11.13 0.36 -4.43
N VAL A 304 10.44 -0.77 -4.53
CA VAL A 304 8.98 -0.84 -4.70
C VAL A 304 8.44 -2.02 -3.91
N ILE A 305 7.32 -1.83 -3.23
CA ILE A 305 6.55 -2.94 -2.65
C ILE A 305 5.33 -3.18 -3.52
N PHE A 306 5.16 -4.42 -3.96
CA PHE A 306 3.92 -4.87 -4.58
C PHE A 306 3.08 -5.60 -3.54
N HIS A 307 1.77 -5.35 -3.51
CA HIS A 307 0.87 -6.09 -2.63
C HIS A 307 -0.47 -6.40 -3.33
N ASN A 308 -1.11 -7.48 -2.88
CA ASN A 308 -2.43 -7.86 -3.37
C ASN A 308 -3.53 -6.97 -2.76
N PRO A 309 -4.75 -6.94 -3.34
CA PRO A 309 -5.81 -6.02 -2.91
C PRO A 309 -6.31 -6.22 -1.48
N TYR A 310 -6.02 -7.38 -0.87
CA TYR A 310 -6.49 -7.77 0.45
C TYR A 310 -5.47 -7.56 1.55
N MET A 311 -4.24 -7.20 1.19
CA MET A 311 -3.16 -7.10 2.15
C MET A 311 -3.42 -5.97 3.13
N VAL A 312 -3.59 -6.30 4.42
CA VAL A 312 -3.85 -5.30 5.46
C VAL A 312 -2.58 -4.53 5.74
N HIS A 313 -2.67 -3.21 5.66
CA HIS A 313 -1.54 -2.32 5.82
C HIS A 313 -1.93 -1.01 6.52
N ALA A 314 -0.91 -0.33 7.03
CA ALA A 314 -1.01 0.94 7.76
C ALA A 314 0.37 1.65 7.68
N SER A 315 0.56 2.76 8.40
CA SER A 315 1.90 3.34 8.63
C SER A 315 2.16 3.55 10.11
N CYS A 316 3.43 3.66 10.50
CA CYS A 316 3.84 4.22 11.79
C CYS A 316 4.03 5.74 11.71
N LYS A 317 4.12 6.41 12.87
CA LYS A 317 4.50 7.81 12.93
C LYS A 317 5.87 7.99 12.30
N ASN A 318 6.00 9.10 11.58
CA ASN A 318 7.30 9.53 11.10
C ASN A 318 8.06 10.14 12.29
N ARG A 319 8.99 9.35 12.82
CA ARG A 319 9.94 9.68 13.89
C ARG A 319 11.37 9.76 13.33
N ASP A 320 11.53 10.05 12.03
CA ASP A 320 12.85 10.09 11.39
C ASP A 320 13.80 11.02 12.15
N PRO A 321 14.99 10.55 12.59
CA PRO A 321 15.88 11.34 13.43
C PRO A 321 16.47 12.56 12.71
N GLY A 322 16.43 12.58 11.37
CA GLY A 322 16.83 13.71 10.55
C GLY A 322 15.70 14.70 10.27
N ASN A 323 14.52 14.53 10.88
CA ASN A 323 13.32 15.33 10.62
C ASN A 323 12.91 15.30 9.13
N LYS A 324 13.16 14.17 8.44
CA LYS A 324 12.86 14.01 7.02
C LYS A 324 11.38 13.73 6.80
N ILE A 325 10.83 14.35 5.77
CA ILE A 325 9.48 14.09 5.28
C ILE A 325 9.52 12.81 4.44
N ARG A 326 8.65 11.86 4.77
CA ARG A 326 8.42 10.66 3.96
C ARG A 326 7.56 11.05 2.77
N LEU A 327 8.03 10.75 1.56
CA LEU A 327 7.25 10.91 0.33
C LEU A 327 7.07 9.55 -0.32
N ALA A 328 5.85 9.21 -0.71
CA ALA A 328 5.57 7.99 -1.44
C ALA A 328 4.38 8.17 -2.36
N THR A 329 4.26 7.28 -3.33
CA THR A 329 3.05 7.14 -4.13
C THR A 329 2.56 5.69 -4.17
N ASP A 330 1.24 5.54 -4.18
CA ASP A 330 0.57 4.29 -4.50
C ASP A 330 0.02 4.35 -5.93
N VAL A 331 0.53 3.48 -6.80
CA VAL A 331 -0.02 3.24 -8.14
C VAL A 331 -0.62 1.84 -8.22
N ARG A 332 -1.67 1.65 -9.02
CA ARG A 332 -2.35 0.35 -9.15
C ARG A 332 -2.39 -0.08 -10.59
N PHE A 333 -2.10 -1.35 -10.84
CA PHE A 333 -2.15 -1.96 -12.16
C PHE A 333 -3.26 -3.02 -12.23
N VAL A 334 -3.87 -3.14 -13.39
CA VAL A 334 -4.90 -4.14 -13.71
C VAL A 334 -4.64 -4.72 -15.10
N ASP A 335 -5.21 -5.91 -15.36
CA ASP A 335 -5.34 -6.43 -16.73
C ASP A 335 -6.50 -5.71 -17.44
N PRO A 336 -6.26 -4.92 -18.49
CA PRO A 336 -7.32 -4.19 -19.18
C PRO A 336 -8.32 -5.11 -19.90
N GLU A 337 -7.97 -6.38 -20.13
CA GLU A 337 -8.85 -7.38 -20.75
C GLU A 337 -9.82 -8.02 -19.74
N LYS A 338 -9.73 -7.66 -18.46
CA LYS A 338 -10.59 -8.15 -17.37
C LYS A 338 -11.43 -7.00 -16.79
N PRO A 339 -12.56 -7.30 -16.12
CA PRO A 339 -13.27 -6.28 -15.35
C PRO A 339 -12.38 -5.69 -14.27
N TYR A 340 -12.44 -4.36 -14.09
CA TYR A 340 -11.77 -3.62 -13.03
C TYR A 340 -12.58 -2.37 -12.68
N ASP A 341 -12.25 -1.72 -11.56
CA ASP A 341 -12.97 -0.54 -11.09
C ASP A 341 -12.66 0.69 -11.96
N LYS A 342 -13.51 0.98 -12.93
CA LYS A 342 -13.35 2.12 -13.85
C LYS A 342 -13.50 3.48 -13.17
N ARG A 343 -14.03 3.56 -11.94
CA ARG A 343 -14.13 4.83 -11.20
C ARG A 343 -12.75 5.41 -10.87
N TRP A 344 -11.72 4.57 -10.87
CA TRP A 344 -10.32 4.95 -10.64
C TRP A 344 -9.58 5.40 -11.92
N MET A 345 -10.27 5.46 -13.07
CA MET A 345 -9.75 6.03 -14.33
C MET A 345 -9.99 7.53 -14.43
N LYS A 346 -9.78 8.24 -13.32
CA LYS A 346 -9.76 9.70 -13.24
C LYS A 346 -8.68 10.12 -12.26
N VAL A 347 -8.13 11.31 -12.44
CA VAL A 347 -7.13 11.86 -11.52
C VAL A 347 -7.72 12.05 -10.13
N TYR A 348 -6.87 12.00 -9.10
CA TYR A 348 -7.23 12.33 -7.73
C TYR A 348 -7.92 13.70 -7.61
N ARG A 349 -9.07 13.70 -6.93
CA ARG A 349 -9.78 14.89 -6.48
C ARG A 349 -10.31 14.65 -5.08
N PRO A 350 -10.28 15.66 -4.19
CA PRO A 350 -10.88 15.52 -2.87
C PRO A 350 -12.42 15.47 -2.97
N LEU A 351 -13.05 14.81 -1.99
CA LEU A 351 -14.51 14.78 -1.79
C LEU A 351 -15.32 14.20 -2.98
N ASP A 352 -14.70 13.40 -3.85
CA ASP A 352 -15.34 12.77 -5.01
C ASP A 352 -15.87 11.35 -4.74
N GLY A 353 -15.91 10.96 -3.46
CA GLY A 353 -16.44 9.67 -3.00
C GLY A 353 -15.51 8.47 -3.19
N LEU A 354 -14.22 8.69 -3.48
CA LEU A 354 -13.21 7.64 -3.67
C LEU A 354 -11.95 7.83 -2.83
#